data_AF-A0A8C6P3G0-F1
#
_entry.id   AF-A0A8C6P3G0-F1
#
_cell.length_a   1.000
_cell.length_b   1.000
_cell.length_c   1.000
_cell.angle_alpha   90.00
_cell.angle_beta   90.00
_cell.angle_gamma   90.00
#
_symmetry.space_group_name_H-M   'P 1'
#
loop_
_entity.id
_entity.type
_entity.pdbx_description
1 polymer ?
#
loop_
_entity_poly.entity_id
_entity_poly.type
_entity_poly.pdbx_seq_one_letter_code
_entity_poly.pdbx_strand_id
1 'polypeptide(L)'
;MQLNFDGSYTPRQDFLEEIHQALESQLVQITREITDARAMTREELETVYHQVVFYTLLCSAMGSPADTNAVHEATAALQSVFPQTDLVSFLDLSKRDKEQRLQELAALVTGVRLFMGGGYSELIFVPALTETLEVASKSIKKELSLTETLVWKYTAVLEDATRPDPECRQQDVSIVLLRQALYNVRQHQAFLRVLQVQKHFILLGFVHVETLRTELSAQMKLLRETVQSRAAVLKSVVYPLLKDLSKLWRELQDEAALLNKLDDITLSLQPFITSQATMFPETYLDSLVETAELKTDEQRLAETGHERMDPAQMETQEWLTSETTTNLTGLPLQYNGFCGYTLVHRDGLLLPGNPQIGVLKHKEMLFAFSSKEAALKFASCPDDVIAGVQSEESLQEMAITRSDSGTQTDIHPIIANIDRLYQWNEWEHRRKAIKLVRRLFFIN
;
A
#
# COMPACT_ATOMS: atom_id res chain seq x y z
N MET A 1 -6.19 -5.12 13.42
CA MET A 1 -5.71 -5.12 12.02
C MET A 1 -6.56 -4.20 11.15
N GLN A 2 -7.89 -4.37 11.04
CA GLN A 2 -8.80 -3.48 10.27
C GLN A 2 -8.51 -1.98 10.44
N LEU A 3 -8.58 -1.45 11.67
CA LEU A 3 -8.34 -0.02 11.94
C LEU A 3 -6.96 0.46 11.47
N ASN A 4 -5.93 -0.39 11.54
CA ASN A 4 -4.59 -0.06 11.07
C ASN A 4 -4.54 0.01 9.54
N PHE A 5 -5.22 -0.92 8.87
CA PHE A 5 -5.31 -0.92 7.41
C PHE A 5 -6.10 0.30 6.91
N ASP A 6 -7.29 0.55 7.45
CA ASP A 6 -8.16 1.66 7.04
C ASP A 6 -7.53 3.03 7.31
N GLY A 7 -6.72 3.15 8.37
CA GLY A 7 -5.98 4.38 8.67
C GLY A 7 -4.72 4.59 7.82
N SER A 8 -4.22 3.53 7.16
CA SER A 8 -2.94 3.58 6.43
C SER A 8 -3.09 3.46 4.91
N TYR A 9 -4.15 2.80 4.45
CA TYR A 9 -4.42 2.52 3.04
C TYR A 9 -5.41 3.51 2.46
N THR A 10 -5.02 4.16 1.36
CA THR A 10 -5.87 5.02 0.54
C THR A 10 -5.80 4.60 -0.93
N PRO A 11 -6.83 4.90 -1.74
CA PRO A 11 -6.77 4.70 -3.19
C PRO A 11 -5.56 5.42 -3.81
N ARG A 12 -5.09 4.89 -4.94
CA ARG A 12 -3.88 5.40 -5.62
C ARG A 12 -3.91 6.92 -5.86
N GLN A 13 -5.05 7.47 -6.30
CA GLN A 13 -5.15 8.90 -6.60
C GLN A 13 -4.93 9.75 -5.34
N ASP A 14 -5.69 9.45 -4.28
CA ASP A 14 -5.61 10.16 -3.00
C ASP A 14 -4.19 10.06 -2.42
N PHE A 15 -3.55 8.89 -2.55
CA PHE A 15 -2.17 8.70 -2.12
C PHE A 15 -1.15 9.57 -2.88
N LEU A 16 -1.29 9.70 -4.21
CA LEU A 16 -0.42 10.58 -4.99
C LEU A 16 -0.63 12.05 -4.62
N GLU A 17 -1.87 12.45 -4.37
CA GLU A 17 -2.19 13.79 -3.89
C GLU A 17 -1.54 14.05 -2.52
N GLU A 18 -1.56 13.09 -1.59
CA GLU A 18 -0.87 13.19 -0.30
C GLU A 18 0.65 13.35 -0.45
N ILE A 19 1.29 12.59 -1.35
CA ILE A 19 2.73 12.74 -1.62
C ILE A 19 3.03 14.14 -2.15
N HIS A 20 2.25 14.60 -3.13
CA HIS A 20 2.46 15.91 -3.76
C HIS A 20 2.24 17.04 -2.75
N GLN A 21 1.22 16.96 -1.90
CA GLN A 21 0.98 17.90 -0.81
C GLN A 21 2.10 17.90 0.24
N ALA A 22 2.65 16.71 0.58
CA ALA A 22 3.78 16.61 1.50
C ALA A 22 5.03 17.27 0.93
N LEU A 23 5.31 17.07 -0.37
CA LEU A 23 6.40 17.75 -1.07
C LEU A 23 6.18 19.27 -1.10
N GLU A 24 4.99 19.73 -1.47
CA GLU A 24 4.64 21.15 -1.47
C GLU A 24 4.85 21.77 -0.09
N SER A 25 4.40 21.10 0.98
CA SER A 25 4.56 21.53 2.37
C SER A 25 6.03 21.71 2.75
N GLN A 26 6.92 20.80 2.29
CA GLN A 26 8.36 20.93 2.49
C GLN A 26 8.96 22.11 1.71
N LEU A 27 8.39 22.43 0.55
CA LEU A 27 8.87 23.50 -0.32
C LEU A 27 8.35 24.89 0.07
N VAL A 28 7.27 25.00 0.84
CA VAL A 28 6.64 26.30 1.21
C VAL A 28 7.67 27.31 1.73
N GLN A 29 8.54 26.89 2.65
CA GLN A 29 9.48 27.80 3.29
C GLN A 29 10.51 28.34 2.30
N ILE A 30 11.15 27.46 1.51
CA ILE A 30 12.17 27.88 0.54
C ILE A 30 11.57 28.67 -0.63
N THR A 31 10.36 28.30 -1.08
CA THR A 31 9.61 29.08 -2.08
C THR A 31 9.34 30.49 -1.59
N ARG A 32 8.91 30.65 -0.33
CA ARG A 32 8.68 31.96 0.28
C ARG A 32 9.97 32.78 0.36
N GLU A 33 11.06 32.17 0.82
CA GLU A 33 12.36 32.85 0.90
C GLU A 33 12.84 33.39 -0.45
N ILE A 34 12.72 32.59 -1.52
CA ILE A 34 13.13 33.00 -2.86
C ILE A 34 12.20 34.09 -3.43
N THR A 35 10.88 33.92 -3.25
CA THR A 35 9.89 34.82 -3.86
C THR A 35 9.87 36.20 -3.21
N ASP A 36 10.07 36.26 -1.90
CA ASP A 36 10.10 37.49 -1.12
C ASP A 36 11.49 38.17 -1.13
N ALA A 37 12.53 37.52 -1.67
CA ALA A 37 13.87 38.07 -1.75
C ALA A 37 13.96 39.39 -2.54
N ARG A 38 14.74 40.32 -2.01
CA ARG A 38 15.08 41.64 -2.59
C ARG A 38 16.60 41.87 -2.53
N ALA A 39 17.34 41.05 -3.26
CA ALA A 39 18.79 41.12 -3.29
C ALA A 39 19.30 42.33 -4.08
N MET A 40 20.18 43.13 -3.47
CA MET A 40 20.77 44.33 -4.08
C MET A 40 22.30 44.23 -4.18
N THR A 41 22.92 43.36 -3.38
CA THR A 41 24.36 43.08 -3.41
C THR A 41 24.67 41.77 -4.13
N ARG A 42 25.94 41.61 -4.55
CA ARG A 42 26.41 40.39 -5.19
C ARG A 42 26.27 39.15 -4.27
N GLU A 43 26.59 39.30 -2.99
CA GLU A 43 26.51 38.20 -2.01
C GLU A 43 25.06 37.75 -1.77
N GLU A 44 24.12 38.70 -1.73
CA GLU A 44 22.68 38.39 -1.62
C GLU A 44 22.18 37.70 -2.90
N LEU A 45 22.62 38.13 -4.08
CA LEU A 45 22.27 37.49 -5.35
C LEU A 45 22.79 36.04 -5.40
N GLU A 46 24.04 35.81 -4.97
CA GLU A 46 24.61 34.45 -4.88
C GLU A 46 23.82 33.58 -3.89
N THR A 47 23.38 34.15 -2.76
CA THR A 47 22.56 33.45 -1.76
C THR A 47 21.20 33.02 -2.35
N VAL A 48 20.49 33.92 -3.02
CA VAL A 48 19.21 33.59 -3.67
C VAL A 48 19.42 32.54 -4.76
N TYR A 49 20.49 32.65 -5.54
CA TYR A 49 20.80 31.66 -6.58
C TYR A 49 21.01 30.26 -5.97
N HIS A 50 21.72 30.16 -4.84
CA HIS A 50 21.87 28.92 -4.10
C HIS A 50 20.53 28.37 -3.59
N GLN A 51 19.63 29.21 -3.10
CA GLN A 51 18.28 28.79 -2.72
C GLN A 51 17.50 28.23 -3.91
N VAL A 52 17.61 28.83 -5.10
CA VAL A 52 17.01 28.27 -6.33
C VAL A 52 17.58 26.89 -6.65
N VAL A 53 18.90 26.70 -6.56
CA VAL A 53 19.53 25.37 -6.74
C VAL A 53 18.95 24.36 -5.75
N PHE A 54 18.85 24.71 -4.47
CA PHE A 54 18.29 23.86 -3.43
C PHE A 54 16.83 23.50 -3.72
N TYR A 55 16.02 24.47 -4.14
CA TYR A 55 14.65 24.24 -4.57
C TYR A 55 14.56 23.22 -5.71
N THR A 56 15.42 23.35 -6.74
CA THR A 56 15.42 22.38 -7.86
C THR A 56 15.87 20.97 -7.44
N LEU A 57 16.79 20.86 -6.48
CA LEU A 57 17.22 19.57 -5.93
C LEU A 57 16.08 18.88 -5.17
N LEU A 58 15.42 19.60 -4.27
CA LEU A 58 14.28 19.09 -3.52
C LEU A 58 13.14 18.67 -4.45
N CYS A 59 12.82 19.48 -5.47
CA CYS A 59 11.82 19.13 -6.46
C CYS A 59 12.19 17.85 -7.22
N SER A 60 13.45 17.66 -7.62
CA SER A 60 13.84 16.54 -8.49
C SER A 60 14.12 15.24 -7.75
N ALA A 61 14.33 15.29 -6.43
CA ALA A 61 14.86 14.21 -5.60
C ALA A 61 16.15 13.53 -6.15
N MET A 62 16.88 14.21 -7.03
CA MET A 62 18.14 13.72 -7.62
C MET A 62 19.34 14.13 -6.78
N GLY A 63 19.35 13.67 -5.52
CA GLY A 63 20.42 13.95 -4.55
C GLY A 63 20.01 14.92 -3.45
N SER A 64 20.75 14.86 -2.34
CA SER A 64 20.52 15.70 -1.17
C SER A 64 21.17 17.07 -1.33
N PRO A 65 20.59 18.16 -0.79
CA PRO A 65 21.29 19.44 -0.68
C PRO A 65 22.58 19.39 0.15
N ALA A 66 22.79 18.33 0.93
CA ALA A 66 24.05 18.08 1.65
C ALA A 66 25.12 17.40 0.78
N ASP A 67 24.77 16.87 -0.39
CA ASP A 67 25.71 16.26 -1.32
C ASP A 67 26.31 17.31 -2.27
N THR A 68 27.61 17.57 -2.10
CA THR A 68 28.35 18.57 -2.87
C THR A 68 28.35 18.29 -4.37
N ASN A 69 28.29 17.01 -4.78
CA ASN A 69 28.26 16.63 -6.20
C ASN A 69 26.90 16.94 -6.81
N ALA A 70 25.81 16.54 -6.13
CA ALA A 70 24.45 16.87 -6.55
C ALA A 70 24.22 18.38 -6.66
N VAL A 71 24.75 19.16 -5.70
CA VAL A 71 24.71 20.63 -5.74
C VAL A 71 25.50 21.19 -6.92
N HIS A 72 26.69 20.67 -7.20
CA HIS A 72 27.47 21.11 -8.36
C HIS A 72 26.76 20.82 -9.69
N GLU A 73 26.22 19.61 -9.86
CA GLU A 73 25.48 19.24 -11.07
C GLU A 73 24.23 20.09 -11.26
N ALA A 74 23.45 20.31 -10.19
CA ALA A 74 22.26 21.15 -10.24
C ALA A 74 22.61 22.62 -10.52
N THR A 75 23.71 23.11 -9.96
CA THR A 75 24.21 24.46 -10.26
C THR A 75 24.60 24.60 -11.73
N ALA A 76 25.36 23.64 -12.28
CA ALA A 76 25.77 23.65 -13.68
C ALA A 76 24.57 23.56 -14.63
N ALA A 77 23.60 22.70 -14.31
CA ALA A 77 22.36 22.58 -15.05
C ALA A 77 21.51 23.87 -14.99
N LEU A 78 21.38 24.49 -13.80
CA LEU A 78 20.69 25.76 -13.66
C LEU A 78 21.37 26.87 -14.46
N GLN A 79 22.69 26.99 -14.40
CA GLN A 79 23.45 27.99 -15.16
C GLN A 79 23.26 27.85 -16.68
N SER A 80 23.04 26.62 -17.18
CA SER A 80 22.80 26.38 -18.61
C SER A 80 21.45 26.93 -19.12
N VAL A 81 20.43 26.99 -18.26
CA VAL A 81 19.08 27.45 -18.62
C VAL A 81 18.72 28.81 -18.03
N PHE A 82 19.42 29.19 -16.96
CA PHE A 82 19.21 30.40 -16.16
C PHE A 82 20.55 30.90 -15.59
N PRO A 83 21.33 31.64 -16.40
CA PRO A 83 22.55 32.30 -15.95
C PRO A 83 22.31 33.25 -14.78
N GLN A 84 23.32 33.47 -13.93
CA GLN A 84 23.22 34.37 -12.78
C GLN A 84 22.85 35.82 -13.17
N THR A 85 23.17 36.25 -14.39
CA THR A 85 22.79 37.57 -14.92
C THR A 85 21.27 37.75 -15.03
N ASP A 86 20.53 36.66 -15.21
CA ASP A 86 19.07 36.67 -15.36
C ASP A 86 18.37 36.67 -14.00
N LEU A 87 19.12 36.56 -12.89
CA LEU A 87 18.54 36.60 -11.55
C LEU A 87 17.93 37.98 -11.23
N VAL A 88 18.52 39.06 -11.74
CA VAL A 88 18.00 40.41 -11.49
C VAL A 88 16.61 40.58 -12.11
N SER A 89 16.42 40.15 -13.36
CA SER A 89 15.10 40.21 -14.01
C SER A 89 14.08 39.26 -13.38
N PHE A 90 14.52 38.13 -12.83
CA PHE A 90 13.67 37.25 -12.02
C PHE A 90 13.19 37.93 -10.73
N LEU A 91 14.04 38.71 -10.05
CA LEU A 91 13.68 39.38 -8.80
C LEU A 91 12.61 40.48 -8.98
N ASP A 92 12.53 41.06 -10.17
CA ASP A 92 11.54 42.07 -10.58
C ASP A 92 10.15 41.49 -10.86
N LEU A 93 10.03 40.17 -11.01
CA LEU A 93 8.75 39.50 -11.24
C LEU A 93 7.81 39.60 -10.04
N SER A 94 6.50 39.46 -10.30
CA SER A 94 5.51 39.32 -9.24
C SER A 94 5.72 38.01 -8.48
N LYS A 95 5.22 37.91 -7.24
CA LYS A 95 5.34 36.68 -6.44
C LYS A 95 4.82 35.45 -7.18
N ARG A 96 3.65 35.56 -7.80
CA ARG A 96 3.03 34.49 -8.60
C ARG A 96 3.89 34.09 -9.80
N ASP A 97 4.45 35.07 -10.50
CA ASP A 97 5.29 34.81 -11.66
C ASP A 97 6.63 34.18 -11.26
N LYS A 98 7.19 34.55 -10.10
CA LYS A 98 8.36 33.89 -9.52
C LYS A 98 8.09 32.43 -9.18
N GLU A 99 6.95 32.12 -8.56
CA GLU A 99 6.54 30.74 -8.25
C GLU A 99 6.41 29.89 -9.53
N GLN A 100 5.70 30.40 -10.54
CA GLN A 100 5.57 29.73 -11.83
C GLN A 100 6.94 29.55 -12.48
N ARG A 101 7.80 30.57 -12.44
CA ARG A 101 9.13 30.51 -13.03
C ARG A 101 10.03 29.52 -12.28
N LEU A 102 9.91 29.39 -10.96
CA LEU A 102 10.63 28.39 -10.17
C LEU A 102 10.24 26.97 -10.56
N GLN A 103 8.94 26.69 -10.71
CA GLN A 103 8.46 25.38 -11.19
C GLN A 103 9.03 25.06 -12.59
N GLU A 104 9.03 26.04 -13.50
CA GLU A 104 9.63 25.86 -14.82
C GLU A 104 11.14 25.59 -14.76
N LEU A 105 11.87 26.33 -13.92
CA LEU A 105 13.30 26.12 -13.74
C LEU A 105 13.60 24.75 -13.13
N ALA A 106 12.80 24.29 -12.17
CA ALA A 106 12.93 22.95 -11.61
C ALA A 106 12.74 21.86 -12.67
N ALA A 107 11.72 21.99 -13.53
CA ALA A 107 11.49 21.05 -14.63
C ALA A 107 12.66 21.05 -15.64
N LEU A 108 13.13 22.24 -16.04
CA LEU A 108 14.26 22.36 -16.97
C LEU A 108 15.55 21.81 -16.38
N VAL A 109 15.89 22.16 -15.14
CA VAL A 109 17.08 21.66 -14.45
C VAL A 109 17.03 20.15 -14.31
N THR A 110 15.87 19.59 -13.96
CA THR A 110 15.68 18.13 -13.89
C THR A 110 15.96 17.48 -15.24
N GLY A 111 15.34 17.97 -16.33
CA GLY A 111 15.59 17.46 -17.68
C GLY A 111 17.06 17.58 -18.11
N VAL A 112 17.71 18.71 -17.81
CA VAL A 112 19.13 18.93 -18.15
C VAL A 112 20.01 17.95 -17.39
N ARG A 113 19.77 17.73 -16.10
CA ARG A 113 20.55 16.78 -15.30
C ARG A 113 20.36 15.34 -15.77
N LEU A 114 19.14 14.94 -16.12
CA LEU A 114 18.88 13.62 -16.71
C LEU A 114 19.65 13.44 -18.03
N PHE A 115 19.69 14.49 -18.86
CA PHE A 115 20.43 14.48 -20.11
C PHE A 115 21.97 14.50 -19.95
N MET A 116 22.49 15.40 -19.10
CA MET A 116 23.93 15.62 -18.89
C MET A 116 24.57 14.56 -18.00
N GLY A 117 23.83 13.99 -17.05
CA GLY A 117 24.28 12.90 -16.18
C GLY A 117 24.56 11.59 -16.91
N GLY A 118 24.64 11.60 -18.25
CA GLY A 118 25.03 10.44 -19.06
C GLY A 118 24.03 9.30 -19.03
N GLY A 119 22.76 9.55 -18.66
CA GLY A 119 21.82 8.49 -18.38
C GLY A 119 22.14 7.69 -17.12
N TYR A 120 23.12 8.06 -16.27
CA TYR A 120 23.43 7.33 -15.03
C TYR A 120 22.22 7.22 -14.10
N SER A 121 21.43 8.29 -13.95
CA SER A 121 20.22 8.23 -13.12
C SER A 121 19.18 7.29 -13.72
N GLU A 122 18.97 7.26 -15.04
CA GLU A 122 18.08 6.29 -15.70
C GLU A 122 18.62 4.85 -15.62
N LEU A 123 19.92 4.67 -15.89
CA LEU A 123 20.65 3.40 -15.87
C LEU A 123 20.74 2.77 -14.48
N ILE A 124 20.62 3.56 -13.41
CA ILE A 124 20.66 3.07 -12.03
C ILE A 124 19.25 3.00 -11.44
N PHE A 125 18.50 4.10 -11.52
CA PHE A 125 17.20 4.20 -10.84
C PHE A 125 16.15 3.28 -11.45
N VAL A 126 16.06 3.21 -12.78
CA VAL A 126 15.04 2.36 -13.43
C VAL A 126 15.30 0.88 -13.14
N PRO A 127 16.52 0.33 -13.33
CA PRO A 127 16.79 -1.07 -12.98
C PRO A 127 16.63 -1.35 -11.47
N ALA A 128 17.05 -0.42 -10.61
CA ALA A 128 16.87 -0.57 -9.17
C ALA A 128 15.38 -0.60 -8.78
N LEU A 129 14.54 0.23 -9.40
CA LEU A 129 13.10 0.20 -9.19
C LEU A 129 12.49 -1.10 -9.71
N THR A 130 12.88 -1.57 -10.90
CA THR A 130 12.43 -2.86 -11.45
C THR A 130 12.81 -4.03 -10.53
N GLU A 131 14.04 -4.07 -10.04
CA GLU A 131 14.50 -5.09 -9.10
C GLU A 131 13.71 -5.02 -7.78
N THR A 132 13.51 -3.83 -7.23
CA THR A 132 12.73 -3.61 -6.00
C THR A 132 11.29 -4.08 -6.17
N LEU A 133 10.66 -3.77 -7.32
CA LEU A 133 9.32 -4.23 -7.67
C LEU A 133 9.23 -5.76 -7.75
N GLU A 134 10.21 -6.43 -8.37
CA GLU A 134 10.26 -7.89 -8.41
C GLU A 134 10.40 -8.50 -7.02
N VAL A 135 11.26 -7.93 -6.17
CA VAL A 135 11.44 -8.37 -4.79
C VAL A 135 10.15 -8.19 -3.99
N ALA A 136 9.51 -7.03 -4.08
CA ALA A 136 8.24 -6.75 -3.42
C ALA A 136 7.12 -7.71 -3.90
N SER A 137 7.08 -8.03 -5.20
CA SER A 137 6.16 -9.01 -5.79
C SER A 137 6.35 -10.41 -5.23
N LYS A 138 7.60 -10.88 -5.17
CA LYS A 138 7.96 -12.20 -4.63
C LYS A 138 7.65 -12.26 -3.14
N SER A 139 7.94 -11.18 -2.41
CA SER A 139 7.70 -11.05 -0.98
C SER A 139 6.20 -11.18 -0.65
N ILE A 140 5.35 -10.37 -1.29
CA ILE A 140 3.90 -10.40 -1.00
C ILE A 140 3.25 -11.74 -1.40
N LYS A 141 3.70 -12.35 -2.51
CA LYS A 141 3.24 -13.70 -2.91
C LYS A 141 3.61 -14.76 -1.88
N LYS A 142 4.85 -14.70 -1.37
CA LYS A 142 5.31 -15.61 -0.31
C LYS A 142 4.47 -15.42 0.95
N GLU A 143 4.27 -14.18 1.40
CA GLU A 143 3.45 -13.90 2.58
C GLU A 143 2.00 -14.37 2.41
N LEU A 144 1.42 -14.17 1.23
CA LEU A 144 0.07 -14.65 0.92
C LEU A 144 -0.02 -16.18 0.99
N SER A 145 0.95 -16.90 0.42
CA SER A 145 0.97 -18.38 0.47
C SER A 145 1.07 -18.94 1.90
N LEU A 146 1.84 -18.28 2.77
CA LEU A 146 1.93 -18.65 4.19
C LEU A 146 0.61 -18.38 4.92
N THR A 147 0.01 -17.22 4.63
CA THR A 147 -1.30 -16.83 5.17
C THR A 147 -2.40 -17.79 4.72
N GLU A 148 -2.41 -18.19 3.44
CA GLU A 148 -3.34 -19.17 2.88
C GLU A 148 -3.22 -20.53 3.55
N THR A 149 -2.00 -20.98 3.81
CA THR A 149 -1.76 -22.22 4.54
C THR A 149 -2.38 -22.17 5.95
N LEU A 150 -2.19 -21.06 6.68
CA LEU A 150 -2.80 -20.87 7.99
C LEU A 150 -4.33 -20.86 7.90
N VAL A 151 -4.90 -20.16 6.91
CA VAL A 151 -6.34 -20.15 6.65
C VAL A 151 -6.88 -21.57 6.50
N TRP A 152 -6.22 -22.41 5.69
CA TRP A 152 -6.67 -23.78 5.46
C TRP A 152 -6.60 -24.62 6.74
N LYS A 153 -5.51 -24.50 7.51
CA LYS A 153 -5.33 -25.20 8.80
C LYS A 153 -6.43 -24.82 9.79
N TYR A 154 -6.64 -23.52 10.04
CA TYR A 154 -7.69 -23.06 10.96
C TYR A 154 -9.08 -23.46 10.49
N THR A 155 -9.36 -23.37 9.19
CA THR A 155 -10.66 -23.76 8.64
C THR A 155 -10.90 -25.26 8.84
N ALA A 156 -9.91 -26.12 8.57
CA ALA A 156 -10.04 -27.56 8.74
C ALA A 156 -10.28 -27.97 10.20
N VAL A 157 -9.53 -27.37 11.14
CA VAL A 157 -9.69 -27.63 12.58
C VAL A 157 -11.08 -27.22 13.07
N LEU A 158 -11.54 -26.01 12.71
CA LEU A 158 -12.86 -25.54 13.11
C LEU A 158 -13.99 -26.31 12.41
N GLU A 159 -13.78 -26.74 11.17
CA GLU A 159 -14.75 -27.54 10.42
C GLU A 159 -14.96 -28.93 11.03
N ASP A 160 -13.91 -29.54 11.60
CA ASP A 160 -14.01 -30.79 12.36
C ASP A 160 -14.64 -30.56 13.74
N ALA A 161 -14.17 -29.54 14.48
CA ALA A 161 -14.64 -29.23 15.83
C ALA A 161 -16.13 -28.81 15.90
N THR A 162 -16.64 -28.15 14.85
CA THR A 162 -18.04 -27.68 14.77
C THR A 162 -18.94 -28.65 14.01
N ARG A 163 -18.59 -29.94 13.93
CA ARG A 163 -19.47 -30.95 13.36
C ARG A 163 -20.77 -31.05 14.19
N PRO A 164 -21.93 -31.37 13.57
CA PRO A 164 -23.22 -31.37 14.25
C PRO A 164 -23.39 -32.42 15.37
N ASP A 165 -22.34 -33.15 15.75
CA ASP A 165 -22.41 -34.28 16.68
C ASP A 165 -22.66 -33.81 18.13
N PRO A 166 -23.66 -34.35 18.86
CA PRO A 166 -24.07 -33.83 20.16
C PRO A 166 -23.02 -33.93 21.27
N GLU A 167 -22.00 -34.79 21.13
CA GLU A 167 -20.99 -35.04 22.17
C GLU A 167 -19.91 -33.93 22.28
N CYS A 168 -19.75 -33.08 21.25
CA CYS A 168 -18.71 -32.04 21.20
C CYS A 168 -19.13 -30.66 21.75
N ARG A 169 -20.37 -30.49 22.23
CA ARG A 169 -20.91 -29.17 22.63
C ARG A 169 -20.52 -28.74 24.05
N GLN A 170 -19.23 -28.75 24.37
CA GLN A 170 -18.70 -27.88 25.42
C GLN A 170 -18.03 -26.71 24.72
N GLN A 171 -18.46 -25.48 25.02
CA GLN A 171 -17.78 -24.26 24.56
C GLN A 171 -16.39 -24.24 25.20
N ASP A 172 -15.45 -24.92 24.56
CA ASP A 172 -14.04 -24.86 24.90
C ASP A 172 -13.55 -23.47 24.51
N VAL A 173 -12.96 -22.76 25.47
CA VAL A 173 -12.31 -21.44 25.28
C VAL A 173 -11.31 -21.50 24.11
N SER A 174 -10.74 -22.68 23.84
CA SER A 174 -9.89 -22.97 22.68
C SER A 174 -10.59 -22.70 21.33
N ILE A 175 -11.85 -23.09 21.15
CA ILE A 175 -12.58 -22.95 19.87
C ILE A 175 -12.87 -21.48 19.55
N VAL A 176 -13.25 -20.69 20.56
CA VAL A 176 -13.51 -19.25 20.39
C VAL A 176 -12.24 -18.53 19.94
N LEU A 177 -11.10 -18.85 20.54
CA LEU A 177 -9.81 -18.26 20.18
C LEU A 177 -9.34 -18.73 18.80
N LEU A 178 -9.54 -20.00 18.43
CA LEU A 178 -9.25 -20.52 17.08
C LEU A 178 -10.10 -19.82 16.01
N ARG A 179 -11.36 -19.52 16.33
CA ARG A 179 -12.26 -18.77 15.46
C ARG A 179 -11.81 -17.32 15.26
N GLN A 180 -11.47 -16.62 16.33
CA GLN A 180 -10.90 -15.27 16.25
C GLN A 180 -9.59 -15.26 15.45
N ALA A 181 -8.77 -16.29 15.63
CA ALA A 181 -7.57 -16.53 14.86
C ALA A 181 -7.88 -16.70 13.35
N LEU A 182 -8.89 -17.51 13.00
CA LEU A 182 -9.34 -17.64 11.60
C LEU A 182 -9.77 -16.29 11.02
N TYR A 183 -10.54 -15.49 11.76
CA TYR A 183 -11.00 -14.17 11.30
C TYR A 183 -9.83 -13.23 11.03
N ASN A 184 -8.85 -13.19 11.95
CA ASN A 184 -7.66 -12.37 11.79
C ASN A 184 -6.82 -12.80 10.57
N VAL A 185 -6.62 -14.10 10.35
CA VAL A 185 -5.86 -14.57 9.17
C VAL A 185 -6.63 -14.33 7.87
N ARG A 186 -7.96 -14.51 7.86
CA ARG A 186 -8.81 -14.21 6.68
C ARG A 186 -8.79 -12.72 6.35
N GLN A 187 -8.81 -11.86 7.36
CA GLN A 187 -8.67 -10.42 7.18
C GLN A 187 -7.28 -10.05 6.63
N HIS A 188 -6.22 -10.66 7.16
CA HIS A 188 -4.85 -10.48 6.63
C HIS A 188 -4.76 -10.91 5.17
N GLN A 189 -5.31 -12.08 4.83
CA GLN A 189 -5.38 -12.58 3.46
C GLN A 189 -6.09 -11.58 2.54
N ALA A 190 -7.23 -11.03 2.97
CA ALA A 190 -7.97 -10.05 2.19
C ALA A 190 -7.15 -8.77 1.94
N PHE A 191 -6.49 -8.23 2.96
CA PHE A 191 -5.64 -7.04 2.82
C PHE A 191 -4.41 -7.31 1.97
N LEU A 192 -3.74 -8.45 2.13
CA LEU A 192 -2.64 -8.84 1.27
C LEU A 192 -3.08 -8.98 -0.19
N ARG A 193 -4.29 -9.46 -0.47
CA ARG A 193 -4.84 -9.51 -1.84
C ARG A 193 -5.08 -8.10 -2.40
N VAL A 194 -5.62 -7.17 -1.61
CA VAL A 194 -5.77 -5.76 -2.03
C VAL A 194 -4.40 -5.15 -2.36
N LEU A 195 -3.43 -5.31 -1.46
CA LEU A 195 -2.06 -4.82 -1.67
C LEU A 195 -1.39 -5.52 -2.85
N GLN A 196 -1.62 -6.82 -3.04
CA GLN A 196 -1.09 -7.57 -4.18
C GLN A 196 -1.68 -7.08 -5.49
N VAL A 197 -2.98 -6.80 -5.58
CA VAL A 197 -3.61 -6.24 -6.78
C VAL A 197 -3.02 -4.86 -7.09
N GLN A 198 -2.80 -4.01 -6.09
CA GLN A 198 -2.16 -2.70 -6.28
C GLN A 198 -0.70 -2.82 -6.71
N LYS A 199 0.12 -3.61 -6.00
CA LYS A 199 1.51 -3.90 -6.40
C LYS A 199 1.55 -4.55 -7.78
N HIS A 200 0.59 -5.42 -8.09
CA HIS A 200 0.46 -6.04 -9.39
C HIS A 200 0.00 -5.06 -10.46
N PHE A 201 -0.80 -4.04 -10.15
CA PHE A 201 -1.13 -2.97 -11.08
C PHE A 201 0.12 -2.14 -11.43
N ILE A 202 0.96 -1.84 -10.43
CA ILE A 202 2.28 -1.22 -10.64
C ILE A 202 3.17 -2.15 -11.51
N LEU A 203 3.14 -3.46 -11.27
CA LEU A 203 3.92 -4.47 -12.02
C LEU A 203 3.39 -4.81 -13.42
N LEU A 204 2.07 -4.92 -13.63
CA LEU A 204 1.40 -5.07 -14.94
C LEU A 204 1.48 -3.77 -15.74
N GLY A 205 1.78 -2.67 -15.05
CA GLY A 205 2.55 -1.54 -15.56
C GLY A 205 3.90 -1.92 -16.18
N PHE A 206 4.20 -3.18 -16.46
CA PHE A 206 5.18 -3.58 -17.48
C PHE A 206 4.85 -2.98 -18.85
N VAL A 207 3.62 -2.51 -19.09
CA VAL A 207 3.38 -1.53 -20.15
C VAL A 207 3.68 -0.13 -19.65
N HIS A 208 3.17 0.36 -18.53
CA HIS A 208 3.35 1.77 -18.13
C HIS A 208 4.79 2.17 -17.78
N VAL A 209 5.45 1.55 -16.78
CA VAL A 209 6.86 1.82 -16.41
C VAL A 209 7.80 1.53 -17.57
N GLU A 210 7.53 0.47 -18.33
CA GLU A 210 8.35 0.14 -19.51
C GLU A 210 8.07 1.07 -20.69
N THR A 211 6.83 1.57 -20.85
CA THR A 211 6.47 2.62 -21.81
C THR A 211 7.12 3.92 -21.42
N LEU A 212 7.04 4.31 -20.13
CA LEU A 212 7.72 5.48 -19.58
C LEU A 212 9.23 5.35 -19.79
N ARG A 213 9.81 4.16 -19.61
CA ARG A 213 11.23 3.90 -19.89
C ARG A 213 11.53 4.01 -21.38
N THR A 214 10.75 3.38 -22.25
CA THR A 214 10.96 3.47 -23.71
C THR A 214 10.78 4.89 -24.22
N GLU A 215 9.82 5.63 -23.67
CA GLU A 215 9.55 7.02 -24.01
C GLU A 215 10.67 7.90 -23.48
N LEU A 216 11.12 7.72 -22.24
CA LEU A 216 12.26 8.43 -21.67
C LEU A 216 13.51 8.22 -22.52
N SER A 217 13.80 6.96 -22.90
CA SER A 217 14.92 6.61 -23.76
C SER A 217 14.78 7.21 -25.17
N ALA A 218 13.58 7.18 -25.76
CA ALA A 218 13.28 7.76 -27.07
C ALA A 218 13.43 9.29 -27.04
N GLN A 219 12.92 9.96 -26.02
CA GLN A 219 13.06 11.40 -25.80
C GLN A 219 14.52 11.78 -25.58
N MET A 220 15.27 11.00 -24.81
CA MET A 220 16.70 11.20 -24.61
C MET A 220 17.48 11.08 -25.93
N LYS A 221 17.10 10.11 -26.78
CA LYS A 221 17.68 9.92 -28.11
C LYS A 221 17.34 11.08 -29.03
N LEU A 222 16.08 11.51 -29.09
CA LEU A 222 15.64 12.67 -29.86
C LEU A 222 16.38 13.95 -29.44
N LEU A 223 16.54 14.15 -28.13
CA LEU A 223 17.29 15.28 -27.58
C LEU A 223 18.77 15.22 -27.95
N ARG A 224 19.41 14.03 -27.89
CA ARG A 224 20.79 13.83 -28.35
C ARG A 224 20.93 14.17 -29.84
N GLU A 225 20.05 13.68 -30.70
CA GLU A 225 20.08 13.96 -32.15
C GLU A 225 19.89 15.45 -32.46
N THR A 226 19.00 16.10 -31.70
CA THR A 226 18.70 17.54 -31.83
C THR A 226 19.89 18.42 -31.43
N VAL A 227 20.69 18.00 -30.44
CA VAL A 227 21.83 18.76 -29.90
C VAL A 227 23.15 18.39 -30.58
N GLN A 228 23.42 17.11 -30.89
CA GLN A 228 24.69 16.65 -31.46
C GLN A 228 25.00 17.22 -32.85
N SER A 229 23.97 17.62 -33.60
CA SER A 229 24.12 18.09 -34.98
C SER A 229 24.28 19.61 -35.12
N ARG A 230 24.24 20.39 -34.02
CA ARG A 230 24.13 21.86 -34.08
C ARG A 230 25.01 22.57 -33.05
N ALA A 231 25.79 23.55 -33.49
CA ALA A 231 26.60 24.41 -32.62
C ALA A 231 25.78 25.29 -31.67
N ALA A 232 24.51 25.55 -32.01
CA ALA A 232 23.54 26.23 -31.16
C ALA A 232 22.12 25.72 -31.50
N VAL A 233 21.31 25.44 -30.47
CA VAL A 233 19.92 25.01 -30.63
C VAL A 233 18.99 26.03 -29.99
N LEU A 234 17.87 26.32 -30.65
CA LEU A 234 16.87 27.26 -30.13
C LEU A 234 16.24 26.72 -28.85
N LYS A 235 16.11 27.58 -27.83
CA LYS A 235 15.43 27.28 -26.57
C LYS A 235 14.01 26.77 -26.79
N SER A 236 13.31 27.30 -27.79
CA SER A 236 11.94 26.89 -28.17
C SER A 236 11.82 25.44 -28.62
N VAL A 237 12.91 24.79 -29.01
CA VAL A 237 12.95 23.38 -29.43
C VAL A 237 13.41 22.48 -28.29
N VAL A 238 14.41 22.90 -27.52
CA VAL A 238 15.04 22.07 -26.49
C VAL A 238 14.25 22.06 -25.18
N TYR A 239 13.71 23.20 -24.75
CA TYR A 239 13.05 23.32 -23.46
C TYR A 239 11.79 22.45 -23.31
N PRO A 240 10.93 22.29 -24.34
CA PRO A 240 9.83 21.34 -24.29
C PRO A 240 10.31 19.90 -24.03
N LEU A 241 11.31 19.42 -24.77
CA LEU A 241 11.86 18.06 -24.60
C LEU A 241 12.42 17.82 -23.19
N LEU A 242 13.13 18.81 -22.63
CA LEU A 242 13.63 18.73 -21.25
C LEU A 242 12.50 18.68 -20.21
N LYS A 243 11.43 19.46 -20.42
CA LYS A 243 10.24 19.44 -19.56
C LYS A 243 9.52 18.09 -19.65
N ASP A 244 9.43 17.51 -20.84
CA ASP A 244 8.85 16.17 -21.04
C ASP A 244 9.66 15.09 -20.31
N LEU A 245 11.01 15.13 -20.39
CA LEU A 245 11.88 14.25 -19.60
C LEU A 245 11.63 14.39 -18.09
N SER A 246 11.50 15.63 -17.60
CA SER A 246 11.22 15.88 -16.19
C SER A 246 9.85 15.35 -15.75
N LYS A 247 8.85 15.39 -16.64
CA LYS A 247 7.51 14.86 -16.37
C LYS A 247 7.56 13.34 -16.24
N LEU A 248 8.19 12.65 -17.18
CA LEU A 248 8.37 11.19 -17.15
C LEU A 248 9.14 10.75 -15.89
N TRP A 249 10.15 11.52 -15.50
CA TRP A 249 10.89 11.27 -14.26
C TRP A 249 10.00 11.40 -13.01
N ARG A 250 9.14 12.42 -12.94
CA ARG A 250 8.20 12.58 -11.83
C ARG A 250 7.24 11.39 -11.73
N GLU A 251 6.67 10.96 -12.86
CA GLU A 251 5.74 9.81 -12.90
C GLU A 251 6.43 8.52 -12.41
N LEU A 252 7.72 8.33 -12.73
CA LEU A 252 8.48 7.19 -12.22
C LEU A 252 8.73 7.27 -10.70
N GLN A 253 8.96 8.48 -10.17
CA GLN A 253 9.11 8.69 -8.73
C GLN A 253 7.82 8.44 -7.97
N ASP A 254 6.68 8.82 -8.55
CA ASP A 254 5.35 8.57 -8.00
C ASP A 254 5.12 7.05 -7.84
N GLU A 255 5.51 6.23 -8.83
CA GLU A 255 5.45 4.76 -8.71
C GLU A 255 6.35 4.21 -7.61
N ALA A 256 7.58 4.72 -7.49
CA ALA A 256 8.51 4.31 -6.45
C ALA A 256 8.00 4.65 -5.04
N ALA A 257 7.41 5.84 -4.88
CA ALA A 257 6.82 6.28 -3.61
C ALA A 257 5.59 5.45 -3.23
N LEU A 258 4.75 5.09 -4.20
CA LEU A 258 3.61 4.19 -4.00
C LEU A 258 4.06 2.80 -3.57
N LEU A 259 5.09 2.24 -4.21
CA LEU A 259 5.62 0.95 -3.82
C LEU A 259 6.09 0.94 -2.35
N ASN A 260 6.87 1.95 -1.95
CA ASN A 260 7.37 2.07 -0.59
C ASN A 260 6.23 2.14 0.43
N LYS A 261 5.17 2.90 0.16
CA LYS A 261 4.00 2.96 1.04
C LYS A 261 3.30 1.61 1.15
N LEU A 262 3.11 0.91 0.03
CA LEU A 262 2.47 -0.41 0.06
C LEU A 262 3.33 -1.42 0.86
N ASP A 263 4.65 -1.31 0.78
CA ASP A 263 5.58 -2.09 1.62
C ASP A 263 5.46 -1.73 3.10
N ASP A 264 5.39 -0.44 3.44
CA ASP A 264 5.17 0.03 4.82
C ASP A 264 3.85 -0.52 5.39
N ILE A 265 2.77 -0.49 4.61
CA ILE A 265 1.48 -1.07 5.02
C ILE A 265 1.64 -2.58 5.22
N THR A 266 2.31 -3.29 4.29
CA THR A 266 2.57 -4.73 4.42
C THR A 266 3.30 -5.04 5.74
N LEU A 267 4.35 -4.28 6.05
CA LEU A 267 5.12 -4.41 7.29
C LEU A 267 4.28 -4.09 8.53
N SER A 268 3.36 -3.12 8.45
CA SER A 268 2.47 -2.77 9.56
C SER A 268 1.46 -3.87 9.90
N LEU A 269 1.17 -4.78 8.96
CA LEU A 269 0.23 -5.90 9.17
C LEU A 269 0.89 -7.12 9.84
N GLN A 270 2.20 -7.29 9.68
CA GLN A 270 2.99 -8.42 10.23
C GLN A 270 2.81 -8.68 11.74
N PRO A 271 2.74 -7.66 12.63
CA PRO A 271 2.58 -7.88 14.06
C PRO A 271 1.27 -8.60 14.43
N PHE A 272 0.20 -8.41 13.66
CA PHE A 272 -1.09 -9.03 13.94
C PHE A 272 -1.11 -10.53 13.65
N ILE A 273 -0.27 -11.01 12.73
CA ILE A 273 -0.08 -12.45 12.50
C ILE A 273 0.98 -13.02 13.45
N THR A 274 2.05 -12.27 13.71
CA THR A 274 3.12 -12.70 14.63
C THR A 274 2.58 -12.94 16.04
N SER A 275 1.72 -12.05 16.55
CA SER A 275 1.06 -12.20 17.85
C SER A 275 0.08 -13.37 17.91
N GLN A 276 -0.45 -13.81 16.77
CA GLN A 276 -1.29 -15.00 16.70
C GLN A 276 -0.45 -16.28 16.70
N ALA A 277 0.70 -16.28 16.01
CA ALA A 277 1.62 -17.41 16.00
C ALA A 277 2.21 -17.72 17.39
N THR A 278 2.25 -16.75 18.31
CA THR A 278 2.62 -17.01 19.71
C THR A 278 1.52 -17.71 20.50
N MET A 279 0.25 -17.42 20.20
CA MET A 279 -0.91 -18.08 20.82
C MET A 279 -1.14 -19.49 20.25
N PHE A 280 -0.94 -19.65 18.95
CA PHE A 280 -1.09 -20.90 18.22
C PHE A 280 0.17 -21.21 17.43
N PRO A 281 1.20 -21.79 18.07
CA PRO A 281 2.42 -22.20 17.39
C PRO A 281 2.11 -23.19 16.26
N GLU A 282 2.91 -23.16 15.20
CA GLU A 282 2.67 -24.00 14.02
C GLU A 282 2.63 -25.50 14.37
N THR A 283 3.49 -25.96 15.28
CA THR A 283 3.49 -27.35 15.75
C THR A 283 2.21 -27.75 16.47
N TYR A 284 1.59 -26.83 17.22
CA TYR A 284 0.31 -27.07 17.87
C TYR A 284 -0.81 -27.15 16.84
N LEU A 285 -0.84 -26.21 15.88
CA LEU A 285 -1.81 -26.25 14.79
C LEU A 285 -1.67 -27.53 13.96
N ASP A 286 -0.45 -27.95 13.65
CA ASP A 286 -0.20 -29.18 12.89
C ASP A 286 -0.75 -30.41 13.63
N SER A 287 -0.59 -30.49 14.95
CA SER A 287 -1.15 -31.59 15.75
C SER A 287 -2.69 -31.62 15.75
N LEU A 288 -3.35 -30.45 15.65
CA LEU A 288 -4.81 -30.36 15.52
C LEU A 288 -5.28 -30.71 14.09
N VAL A 289 -4.41 -30.50 13.09
CA VAL A 289 -4.71 -30.81 11.69
C VAL A 289 -4.53 -32.31 11.42
N GLU A 290 -3.68 -33.04 12.14
CA GLU A 290 -3.54 -34.49 11.98
C GLU A 290 -4.86 -35.26 12.13
N THR A 291 -5.81 -34.71 12.89
CA THR A 291 -7.15 -35.26 13.08
C THR A 291 -8.17 -34.78 12.05
N ALA A 292 -7.82 -33.82 11.18
CA ALA A 292 -8.70 -33.18 10.22
C ALA A 292 -8.20 -33.33 8.76
N GLU A 293 -9.13 -33.28 7.81
CA GLU A 293 -8.78 -33.28 6.39
C GLU A 293 -8.39 -31.87 5.94
N LEU A 294 -7.10 -31.65 5.61
CA LEU A 294 -6.63 -30.35 5.13
C LEU A 294 -7.06 -30.11 3.68
N LYS A 295 -7.99 -29.17 3.50
CA LYS A 295 -8.48 -28.75 2.18
C LYS A 295 -8.16 -27.28 1.91
N THR A 296 -7.87 -26.95 0.65
CA THR A 296 -7.86 -25.55 0.18
C THR A 296 -9.28 -25.05 -0.03
N ASP A 297 -9.46 -23.74 -0.20
CA ASP A 297 -10.77 -23.18 -0.55
C ASP A 297 -11.22 -23.66 -1.93
N GLU A 298 -10.30 -23.75 -2.90
CA GLU A 298 -10.58 -24.26 -4.25
C GLU A 298 -11.05 -25.72 -4.21
N GLN A 299 -10.47 -26.54 -3.33
CA GLN A 299 -10.91 -27.92 -3.13
C GLN A 299 -12.32 -27.98 -2.53
N ARG A 300 -12.62 -27.18 -1.50
CA ARG A 300 -13.98 -27.08 -0.91
C ARG A 300 -15.02 -26.66 -1.95
N LEU A 301 -14.66 -25.71 -2.82
CA LEU A 301 -15.51 -25.26 -3.92
C LEU A 301 -15.67 -26.35 -5.00
N ALA A 302 -14.61 -27.06 -5.35
CA ALA A 302 -14.66 -28.12 -6.35
C ALA A 302 -15.55 -29.30 -5.92
N GLU A 303 -15.49 -29.67 -4.63
CA GLU A 303 -16.32 -30.74 -4.06
C GLU A 303 -17.81 -30.50 -4.24
N THR A 304 -18.26 -29.25 -4.14
CA THR A 304 -19.68 -28.90 -4.27
C THR A 304 -20.09 -28.41 -5.64
N GLY A 305 -19.18 -28.38 -6.62
CA GLY A 305 -19.46 -27.88 -7.98
C GLY A 305 -20.52 -28.67 -8.75
N HIS A 306 -20.85 -29.88 -8.30
CA HIS A 306 -21.90 -30.72 -8.86
C HIS A 306 -23.26 -30.58 -8.15
N GLU A 307 -23.30 -29.92 -6.98
CA GLU A 307 -24.49 -29.79 -6.14
C GLU A 307 -25.40 -28.62 -6.55
N ARG A 308 -25.94 -28.65 -7.78
CA ARG A 308 -26.81 -27.57 -8.26
C ARG A 308 -28.18 -27.59 -7.56
N MET A 309 -28.72 -26.41 -7.29
CA MET A 309 -30.10 -26.23 -6.83
C MET A 309 -31.08 -26.73 -7.88
N ASP A 310 -32.10 -27.49 -7.45
CA ASP A 310 -33.13 -27.97 -8.37
C ASP A 310 -34.19 -26.87 -8.59
N PRO A 311 -34.67 -26.65 -9.83
CA PRO A 311 -35.68 -25.63 -10.12
C PRO A 311 -36.94 -25.73 -9.26
N ALA A 312 -37.37 -26.95 -8.91
CA ALA A 312 -38.53 -27.19 -8.06
C ALA A 312 -38.31 -26.75 -6.59
N GLN A 313 -37.07 -26.61 -6.15
CA GLN A 313 -36.70 -26.16 -4.80
C GLN A 313 -36.45 -24.64 -4.73
N MET A 314 -36.55 -23.96 -5.88
CA MET A 314 -36.23 -22.54 -6.03
C MET A 314 -37.48 -21.65 -6.04
N GLU A 315 -38.69 -22.21 -5.98
CA GLU A 315 -39.96 -21.48 -6.20
C GLU A 315 -40.25 -20.36 -5.16
N THR A 316 -39.65 -20.44 -3.97
CA THR A 316 -39.92 -19.51 -2.86
C THR A 316 -39.03 -18.27 -2.85
N GLN A 317 -37.92 -18.27 -3.61
CA GLN A 317 -36.91 -17.21 -3.58
C GLN A 317 -36.42 -16.89 -4.99
N GLU A 318 -35.79 -15.73 -5.17
CA GLU A 318 -35.13 -15.39 -6.43
C GLU A 318 -33.72 -16.00 -6.43
N TRP A 319 -33.33 -16.66 -7.53
CA TRP A 319 -32.02 -17.31 -7.65
C TRP A 319 -31.35 -16.97 -8.97
N LEU A 320 -30.03 -16.81 -8.93
CA LEU A 320 -29.17 -16.69 -10.09
C LEU A 320 -28.39 -17.99 -10.26
N THR A 321 -28.48 -18.59 -11.45
CA THR A 321 -27.79 -19.83 -11.81
C THR A 321 -26.86 -19.60 -13.01
N SER A 322 -26.06 -20.61 -13.34
CA SER A 322 -25.17 -20.56 -14.50
C SER A 322 -25.92 -20.51 -15.83
N GLU A 323 -27.21 -20.84 -15.81
CA GLU A 323 -28.11 -20.77 -16.96
C GLU A 323 -28.67 -19.35 -17.16
N THR A 324 -28.87 -18.60 -16.06
CA THR A 324 -29.46 -17.26 -16.09
C THR A 324 -28.41 -16.14 -16.09
N THR A 325 -27.17 -16.42 -15.67
CA THR A 325 -26.14 -15.40 -15.46
C THR A 325 -24.76 -15.88 -15.91
N THR A 326 -24.12 -15.12 -16.79
CA THR A 326 -22.85 -15.49 -17.45
C THR A 326 -21.61 -15.36 -16.55
N ASN A 327 -21.66 -14.52 -15.52
CA ASN A 327 -20.55 -14.32 -14.58
C ASN A 327 -21.03 -14.38 -13.13
N LEU A 328 -21.13 -15.59 -12.59
CA LEU A 328 -21.51 -15.82 -11.19
C LEU A 328 -20.39 -15.47 -10.20
N THR A 329 -19.13 -15.59 -10.61
CA THR A 329 -17.97 -15.39 -9.73
C THR A 329 -17.64 -13.91 -9.51
N GLY A 330 -18.07 -13.03 -10.41
CA GLY A 330 -17.91 -11.58 -10.29
C GLY A 330 -19.07 -10.86 -9.60
N LEU A 331 -20.04 -11.59 -9.04
CA LEU A 331 -21.18 -10.99 -8.35
C LEU A 331 -20.78 -10.40 -6.99
N PRO A 332 -21.40 -9.28 -6.57
CA PRO A 332 -21.16 -8.68 -5.25
C PRO A 332 -21.86 -9.50 -4.15
N LEU A 333 -21.27 -10.63 -3.80
CA LEU A 333 -21.78 -11.54 -2.78
C LEU A 333 -21.63 -10.93 -1.38
N GLN A 334 -22.67 -11.08 -0.55
CA GLN A 334 -22.63 -10.74 0.86
C GLN A 334 -21.62 -11.60 1.62
N TYR A 335 -21.22 -11.09 2.79
CA TYR A 335 -20.23 -11.73 3.66
C TYR A 335 -18.93 -12.09 2.93
N ASN A 336 -18.54 -11.27 1.94
CA ASN A 336 -17.35 -11.47 1.12
C ASN A 336 -17.30 -12.86 0.44
N GLY A 337 -18.46 -13.41 0.08
CA GLY A 337 -18.58 -14.70 -0.58
C GLY A 337 -18.50 -15.93 0.35
N PHE A 338 -18.46 -15.74 1.68
CA PHE A 338 -18.61 -16.85 2.63
C PHE A 338 -20.07 -17.30 2.75
N CYS A 339 -20.26 -18.56 3.15
CA CYS A 339 -21.57 -19.15 3.36
C CYS A 339 -22.31 -18.48 4.53
N GLY A 340 -23.37 -17.73 4.23
CA GLY A 340 -24.17 -17.03 5.24
C GLY A 340 -24.80 -17.95 6.29
N TYR A 341 -25.13 -19.19 5.90
CA TYR A 341 -25.74 -20.17 6.79
C TYR A 341 -24.74 -20.72 7.84
N THR A 342 -23.50 -21.02 7.45
CA THR A 342 -22.51 -21.61 8.37
C THR A 342 -22.02 -20.61 9.41
N LEU A 343 -22.06 -19.31 9.09
CA LEU A 343 -21.78 -18.25 10.05
C LEU A 343 -22.68 -18.34 11.30
N VAL A 344 -23.96 -18.63 11.13
CA VAL A 344 -24.91 -18.66 12.26
C VAL A 344 -25.02 -20.06 12.85
N HIS A 345 -25.08 -21.09 12.00
CA HIS A 345 -25.44 -22.44 12.44
C HIS A 345 -24.24 -23.37 12.68
N ARG A 346 -23.02 -22.90 12.44
CA ARG A 346 -21.77 -23.62 12.74
C ARG A 346 -20.79 -22.75 13.52
N ASP A 347 -21.28 -22.11 14.58
CA ASP A 347 -20.49 -21.31 15.52
C ASP A 347 -19.54 -20.31 14.82
N GLY A 348 -20.01 -19.57 13.81
CA GLY A 348 -19.19 -18.56 13.12
C GLY A 348 -18.16 -19.12 12.13
N LEU A 349 -18.27 -20.38 11.70
CA LEU A 349 -17.36 -21.00 10.74
C LEU A 349 -17.44 -20.32 9.35
N LEU A 350 -16.28 -19.86 8.86
CA LEU A 350 -16.11 -19.28 7.53
C LEU A 350 -15.79 -20.35 6.49
N LEU A 351 -16.83 -20.90 5.85
CA LEU A 351 -16.67 -21.76 4.67
C LEU A 351 -16.92 -20.96 3.38
N PRO A 352 -16.07 -21.11 2.35
CA PRO A 352 -16.28 -20.42 1.09
C PRO A 352 -17.60 -20.86 0.45
N GLY A 353 -18.40 -19.89 0.02
CA GLY A 353 -19.64 -20.15 -0.71
C GLY A 353 -19.33 -20.43 -2.19
N ASN A 354 -19.96 -21.47 -2.75
CA ASN A 354 -19.80 -21.85 -4.14
C ASN A 354 -20.95 -21.29 -4.99
N PRO A 355 -20.73 -20.28 -5.85
CA PRO A 355 -21.78 -19.72 -6.69
C PRO A 355 -22.35 -20.74 -7.69
N GLN A 356 -21.65 -21.83 -7.99
CA GLN A 356 -22.12 -22.88 -8.91
C GLN A 356 -23.29 -23.69 -8.36
N ILE A 357 -23.48 -23.72 -7.04
CA ILE A 357 -24.68 -24.30 -6.41
C ILE A 357 -25.92 -23.49 -6.81
N GLY A 358 -25.77 -22.16 -6.84
CA GLY A 358 -26.81 -21.18 -7.06
C GLY A 358 -26.63 -20.01 -6.10
N VAL A 359 -26.85 -18.79 -6.59
CA VAL A 359 -26.78 -17.57 -5.78
C VAL A 359 -28.20 -17.14 -5.44
N LEU A 360 -28.52 -17.08 -4.15
CA LEU A 360 -29.84 -16.64 -3.70
C LEU A 360 -29.87 -15.12 -3.61
N LYS A 361 -30.88 -14.50 -4.21
CA LYS A 361 -31.16 -13.06 -4.12
C LYS A 361 -32.32 -12.83 -3.14
N HIS A 362 -32.04 -12.09 -2.07
CA HIS A 362 -33.03 -11.71 -1.06
C HIS A 362 -32.85 -10.26 -0.67
N LYS A 363 -33.90 -9.43 -0.79
CA LYS A 363 -33.84 -7.98 -0.50
C LYS A 363 -32.67 -7.27 -1.19
N GLU A 364 -32.46 -7.56 -2.49
CA GLU A 364 -31.34 -7.06 -3.31
C GLU A 364 -29.93 -7.48 -2.86
N MET A 365 -29.82 -8.36 -1.86
CA MET A 365 -28.57 -8.95 -1.42
C MET A 365 -28.37 -10.33 -2.05
N LEU A 366 -27.13 -10.64 -2.44
CA LEU A 366 -26.74 -11.89 -3.09
C LEU A 366 -25.95 -12.77 -2.12
N PHE A 367 -26.36 -14.03 -1.96
CA PHE A 367 -25.76 -14.98 -1.03
C PHE A 367 -25.27 -16.23 -1.75
N ALA A 368 -24.08 -16.71 -1.36
CA ALA A 368 -23.53 -17.99 -1.79
C ALA A 368 -23.44 -18.97 -0.61
N PHE A 369 -23.37 -20.27 -0.91
CA PHE A 369 -23.48 -21.32 0.10
C PHE A 369 -22.40 -22.37 -0.05
N SER A 370 -22.01 -22.98 1.06
CA SER A 370 -20.97 -24.02 1.10
C SER A 370 -21.49 -25.40 0.69
N SER A 371 -22.81 -25.61 0.63
CA SER A 371 -23.46 -26.85 0.19
C SER A 371 -24.90 -26.60 -0.21
N LYS A 372 -25.51 -27.52 -0.97
CA LYS A 372 -26.94 -27.46 -1.32
C LYS A 372 -27.85 -27.49 -0.09
N GLU A 373 -27.47 -28.26 0.94
CA GLU A 373 -28.21 -28.31 2.20
C GLU A 373 -28.24 -26.94 2.91
N ALA A 374 -27.09 -26.26 2.98
CA ALA A 374 -26.99 -24.93 3.57
C ALA A 374 -27.85 -23.91 2.79
N ALA A 375 -27.86 -24.01 1.46
CA ALA A 375 -28.67 -23.18 0.58
C ALA A 375 -30.18 -23.37 0.84
N LEU A 376 -30.64 -24.62 0.93
CA LEU A 376 -32.04 -24.95 1.22
C LEU A 376 -32.49 -24.48 2.61
N LYS A 377 -31.65 -24.67 3.63
CA LYS A 377 -31.96 -24.22 5.00
C LYS A 377 -31.93 -22.71 5.14
N PHE A 378 -31.06 -22.02 4.41
CA PHE A 378 -31.08 -20.56 4.36
C PHE A 378 -32.35 -20.06 3.65
N ALA A 379 -32.73 -20.67 2.54
CA ALA A 379 -33.88 -20.25 1.73
C ALA A 379 -35.23 -20.36 2.47
N SER A 380 -35.35 -21.26 3.46
CA SER A 380 -36.55 -21.40 4.27
C SER A 380 -36.71 -20.31 5.34
N CYS A 381 -35.61 -19.71 5.82
CA CYS A 381 -35.64 -18.62 6.80
C CYS A 381 -34.51 -17.57 6.61
N PRO A 382 -34.46 -16.85 5.47
CA PRO A 382 -33.35 -15.92 5.19
C PRO A 382 -33.20 -14.79 6.21
N ASP A 383 -34.33 -14.23 6.67
CA ASP A 383 -34.35 -13.10 7.59
C ASP A 383 -33.80 -13.46 8.97
N ASP A 384 -34.06 -14.68 9.45
CA ASP A 384 -33.55 -15.15 10.74
C ASP A 384 -32.03 -15.34 10.71
N VAL A 385 -31.51 -15.90 9.61
CA VAL A 385 -30.06 -16.08 9.44
C VAL A 385 -29.37 -14.73 9.30
N ILE A 386 -29.92 -13.79 8.53
CA ILE A 386 -29.36 -12.44 8.38
C ILE A 386 -29.33 -11.71 9.74
N ALA A 387 -30.41 -11.79 10.52
CA ALA A 387 -30.44 -11.23 11.87
C ALA A 387 -29.44 -11.92 12.82
N GLY A 388 -29.25 -13.24 12.68
CA GLY A 388 -28.26 -14.00 13.43
C GLY A 388 -26.84 -13.50 13.21
N VAL A 389 -26.44 -13.23 11.95
CA VAL A 389 -25.12 -12.68 11.63
C VAL A 389 -24.93 -11.29 12.27
N GLN A 390 -25.95 -10.43 12.20
CA GLN A 390 -25.91 -9.10 12.83
C GLN A 390 -25.78 -9.19 14.36
N SER A 391 -26.37 -10.21 14.98
CA SER A 391 -26.22 -10.43 16.43
C SER A 391 -24.81 -10.90 16.82
N GLU A 392 -24.18 -11.78 16.03
CA GLU A 392 -22.78 -12.18 16.20
C GLU A 392 -21.81 -11.00 16.04
N GLU A 393 -22.08 -10.09 15.09
CA GLU A 393 -21.33 -8.84 14.90
C GLU A 393 -21.40 -7.95 16.15
N SER A 394 -22.60 -7.77 16.71
CA SER A 394 -22.80 -6.98 17.94
C SER A 394 -22.18 -7.60 19.20
N LEU A 395 -22.07 -8.93 19.28
CA LEU A 395 -21.38 -9.63 20.37
C LEU A 395 -19.85 -9.43 20.31
N GLN A 396 -19.27 -9.33 19.11
CA GLN A 396 -17.86 -9.01 18.94
C GLN A 396 -17.56 -7.54 19.29
N GLU A 397 -18.46 -6.60 18.95
CA GLU A 397 -18.35 -5.21 19.37
C GLU A 397 -18.51 -5.02 20.88
N MET A 398 -19.41 -5.77 21.54
CA MET A 398 -19.57 -5.72 23.01
C MET A 398 -18.38 -6.32 23.77
N ALA A 399 -17.70 -7.33 23.20
CA ALA A 399 -16.46 -7.88 23.75
C ALA A 399 -15.29 -6.88 23.67
N ILE A 400 -15.38 -5.87 22.79
CA ILE A 400 -14.56 -4.66 22.84
C ILE A 400 -15.24 -3.70 23.82
N THR A 401 -15.28 -4.06 25.11
CA THR A 401 -15.74 -3.12 26.13
C THR A 401 -14.75 -1.96 26.19
N ARG A 402 -15.08 -0.84 25.55
CA ARG A 402 -14.41 0.45 25.82
C ARG A 402 -14.74 0.83 27.26
N SER A 403 -13.93 0.37 28.21
CA SER A 403 -13.91 0.96 29.54
C SER A 403 -13.15 2.28 29.43
N ASP A 404 -13.84 3.38 29.68
CA ASP A 404 -13.18 4.68 29.84
C ASP A 404 -12.39 4.63 31.15
N SER A 405 -11.12 4.22 31.08
CA SER A 405 -10.23 4.25 32.24
C SER A 405 -9.74 5.69 32.39
N GLY A 406 -10.44 6.46 33.22
CA GLY A 406 -9.98 7.76 33.68
C GLY A 406 -8.66 7.59 34.43
N THR A 407 -7.54 7.80 33.73
CA THR A 407 -6.22 7.82 34.35
C THR A 407 -6.02 9.20 34.96
N GLN A 408 -6.34 9.32 36.25
CA GLN A 408 -5.91 10.48 37.03
C GLN A 408 -4.38 10.43 37.12
N THR A 409 -3.72 11.38 36.46
CA THR A 409 -2.26 11.46 36.45
C THR A 409 -1.77 11.95 37.80
N ASP A 410 -1.04 11.11 38.53
CA ASP A 410 -0.36 11.55 39.75
C ASP A 410 0.61 12.69 39.41
N ILE A 411 0.44 13.84 40.07
CA ILE A 411 1.23 15.07 39.87
C ILE A 411 2.68 14.96 40.40
N HIS A 412 3.09 13.78 40.86
CA HIS A 412 4.40 13.52 41.44
C HIS A 412 5.06 12.32 40.74
N PRO A 413 6.02 12.57 39.83
CA PRO A 413 6.78 11.50 39.19
C PRO A 413 7.50 10.66 40.24
N ILE A 414 7.36 9.33 40.16
CA ILE A 414 8.10 8.39 41.00
C ILE A 414 9.60 8.52 40.63
N ILE A 415 10.39 9.09 41.53
CA ILE A 415 11.80 9.46 41.28
C ILE A 415 12.66 8.24 40.87
N ALA A 416 12.28 7.03 41.29
CA ALA A 416 12.95 5.79 40.91
C ALA A 416 12.79 5.42 39.42
N ASN A 417 11.76 5.93 38.75
CA ASN A 417 11.49 5.67 37.33
C ASN A 417 12.01 6.78 36.41
N ILE A 418 12.72 7.78 36.96
CA ILE A 418 13.37 8.81 36.15
C ILE A 418 14.63 8.21 35.55
N ASP A 419 14.57 7.87 34.27
CA ASP A 419 15.75 7.51 33.49
C ASP A 419 16.66 8.74 33.35
N ARG A 420 17.75 8.77 34.12
CA ARG A 420 18.75 9.84 34.10
C ARG A 420 19.58 9.88 32.83
N LEU A 421 19.49 8.83 32.00
CA LEU A 421 20.15 8.74 30.70
C LEU A 421 19.19 9.05 29.54
N TYR A 422 17.93 9.36 29.85
CA TYR A 422 16.95 9.80 28.88
C TYR A 422 17.42 11.09 28.19
N GLN A 423 17.60 11.02 26.88
CA GLN A 423 17.89 12.18 26.04
C GLN A 423 16.73 12.36 25.07
N TRP A 424 16.08 13.52 25.08
CA TRP A 424 15.03 13.88 24.11
C TRP A 424 15.60 14.47 22.82
N ASN A 425 16.87 14.90 22.84
CA ASN A 425 17.48 15.60 21.72
C ASN A 425 17.68 14.66 20.53
N GLU A 426 16.83 14.81 19.52
CA GLU A 426 16.85 14.04 18.28
C GLU A 426 18.21 14.09 17.58
N TRP A 427 18.96 15.20 17.70
CA TRP A 427 20.29 15.34 17.12
C TRP A 427 21.37 14.53 17.83
N GLU A 428 21.19 14.20 19.12
CA GLU A 428 22.07 13.28 19.83
C GLU A 428 21.77 11.83 19.47
N HIS A 429 20.50 11.47 19.27
CA HIS A 429 20.10 10.16 18.76
C HIS A 429 20.65 9.89 17.36
N ARG A 430 20.53 10.87 16.44
CA ARG A 430 21.13 10.79 15.10
C ARG A 430 22.65 10.63 15.16
N ARG A 431 23.34 11.36 16.04
CA ARG A 431 24.81 11.20 16.24
C ARG A 431 25.19 9.84 16.81
N LYS A 432 24.42 9.31 17.75
CA LYS A 432 24.62 7.96 18.32
C LYS A 432 24.39 6.87 17.26
N ALA A 433 23.33 6.98 16.47
CA ALA A 433 23.04 6.08 15.36
C ALA A 433 24.16 6.07 14.31
N ILE A 434 24.65 7.25 13.90
CA ILE A 434 25.78 7.37 12.95
C ILE A 434 27.06 6.73 13.52
N LYS A 435 27.33 6.89 14.83
CA LYS A 435 28.46 6.22 15.50
C LYS A 435 28.32 4.69 15.52
N LEU A 436 27.10 4.18 15.65
CA LEU A 436 26.80 2.74 15.66
C LEU A 436 26.99 2.12 14.27
N VAL A 437 26.47 2.79 13.23
CA VAL A 437 26.68 2.38 11.83
C VAL A 437 28.16 2.37 11.46
N ARG A 438 28.93 3.39 11.87
CA ARG A 438 30.39 3.40 11.66
C ARG A 438 31.13 2.27 12.37
N ARG A 439 30.64 1.74 13.50
CA ARG A 439 31.26 0.58 14.17
C ARG A 439 30.96 -0.74 13.48
N LEU A 440 29.80 -0.87 12.83
CA LEU A 440 29.41 -2.07 12.09
C LEU A 440 30.19 -2.24 10.78
N PHE A 441 30.68 -1.14 10.19
CA PHE A 441 31.52 -1.16 8.98
C PHE A 441 33.00 -1.51 9.21
N PHE A 442 33.46 -1.68 10.46
CA PHE A 442 34.84 -2.07 10.79
C PHE A 442 34.97 -3.50 11.33
N ILE A 443 33.91 -4.33 11.27
CA ILE A 443 33.91 -5.73 11.73
C ILE A 443 33.54 -6.72 10.60
N ASN A 444 33.68 -6.34 9.32
CA ASN A 444 33.75 -7.29 8.21
C ASN A 444 34.97 -7.01 7.35
#